data_AF-A0AAV7N7E8-F1
#
_entry.id   AF-A0AAV7N7E8-F1
#
_cell.length_a   1.000
_cell.length_b   1.000
_cell.length_c   1.000
_cell.angle_alpha   90.00
_cell.angle_beta   90.00
_cell.angle_gamma   90.00
#
_symmetry.space_group_name_H-M   'P 1'
#
loop_
_entity.id
_entity.type
_entity.pdbx_description
1 polymer ?
#
loop_
_entity_poly.entity_id
_entity_poly.type
_entity_poly.pdbx_seq_one_letter_code
_entity_poly.pdbx_strand_id
1 'polypeptide(L)'
;MFGREERQAMRGITEEDLESFLHNKVDLRQRVVSKMVEEVQKIIQQLTMEISVKDSRFQSISNSGIHNDNIKDSPDLVAKWTSLLRGKRILHPSIQVLAPSHFFITVPLRGLGGFRQRKARHWRYYTLSGTKLLSPVMEPEKLHQWLEIEQFPKTTRLWHETDVNVEGDLIPAKIIGIFRNLLERSIASCKLSDKVAIIETLGPVVRVTVETSEHQVEVELVPTVEVPTCWSRKARWPRFLKRWPSNDKVRCVKSFGFNLLARSNYHWQLSFTRAERVLIEGIDEDGGCRLKCFRVIRQLKEDFWCTGCKPVITAYHLQTLLLWSCEKYPCAKDWKNFKKSFLRLFVKLRKCVSQHFLKHYFVRGTNLLKYTNTTDLDLMVLKMDEFIKNPTKYIR
;
A
#
# COMPACT_ATOMS: atom_id res chain seq x y z
N MET A 1 26.96 -12.94 -6.43
CA MET A 1 27.90 -11.96 -7.01
C MET A 1 27.58 -11.90 -8.49
N PHE A 2 27.64 -10.73 -9.10
CA PHE A 2 27.43 -10.62 -10.55
C PHE A 2 28.47 -11.44 -11.30
N GLY A 3 28.03 -12.17 -12.33
CA GLY A 3 28.90 -12.77 -13.34
C GLY A 3 29.70 -11.69 -14.09
N ARG A 4 30.80 -12.10 -14.74
CA ARG A 4 31.69 -11.18 -15.48
C ARG A 4 30.93 -10.42 -16.58
N GLU A 5 30.01 -11.11 -17.25
CA GLU A 5 29.17 -10.60 -18.35
C GLU A 5 28.12 -9.58 -17.88
N GLU A 6 27.45 -9.82 -16.76
CA GLU A 6 26.47 -8.88 -16.19
C GLU A 6 27.14 -7.56 -15.76
N ARG A 7 28.41 -7.60 -15.33
CA ARG A 7 29.19 -6.39 -15.03
C ARG A 7 29.63 -5.64 -16.27
N GLN A 8 29.75 -6.32 -17.41
CA GLN A 8 30.23 -5.75 -18.67
C GLN A 8 29.09 -5.09 -19.45
N ALA A 9 27.92 -5.72 -19.53
CA ALA A 9 26.74 -5.12 -20.18
C ALA A 9 26.21 -3.89 -19.40
N MET A 10 26.29 -3.93 -18.06
CA MET A 10 25.96 -2.78 -17.20
C MET A 10 26.98 -1.62 -17.26
N ARG A 11 28.07 -1.75 -18.03
CA ARG A 11 28.95 -0.61 -18.35
C ARG A 11 28.31 0.36 -19.34
N GLY A 12 27.34 -0.09 -20.15
CA GLY A 12 26.75 0.70 -21.23
C GLY A 12 25.87 1.89 -20.80
N ILE A 13 25.32 1.89 -19.58
CA ILE A 13 24.56 3.03 -19.04
C ILE A 13 25.48 3.91 -18.19
N THR A 14 25.45 5.23 -18.33
CA THR A 14 26.16 6.18 -17.46
C THR A 14 25.27 6.73 -16.34
N GLU A 15 25.81 7.55 -15.45
CA GLU A 15 25.00 8.22 -14.42
C GLU A 15 24.11 9.30 -15.05
N GLU A 16 24.63 9.99 -16.07
CA GLU A 16 23.92 10.99 -16.87
C GLU A 16 22.73 10.40 -17.62
N ASP A 17 22.86 9.18 -18.17
CA ASP A 17 21.76 8.47 -18.80
C ASP A 17 20.59 8.24 -17.82
N LEU A 18 20.89 7.84 -16.58
CA LEU A 18 19.86 7.60 -15.56
C LEU A 18 19.21 8.90 -15.08
N GLU A 19 19.98 9.99 -14.94
CA GLU A 19 19.45 11.31 -14.61
C GLU A 19 18.56 11.85 -15.73
N SER A 20 18.98 11.69 -17.00
CA SER A 20 18.18 12.03 -18.18
C SER A 20 16.87 11.24 -18.21
N PHE A 21 16.92 9.92 -17.98
CA PHE A 21 15.73 9.08 -17.91
C PHE A 21 14.76 9.50 -16.79
N LEU A 22 15.30 9.84 -15.60
CA LEU A 22 14.51 10.37 -14.49
C LEU A 22 13.79 11.66 -14.90
N HIS A 23 14.51 12.61 -15.49
CA HIS A 23 13.94 13.92 -15.82
C HIS A 23 12.93 13.84 -16.96
N ASN A 24 13.28 13.13 -18.04
CA ASN A 24 12.51 13.16 -19.28
C ASN A 24 11.33 12.19 -19.29
N LYS A 25 11.38 11.08 -18.53
CA LYS A 25 10.28 10.11 -18.46
C LYS A 25 9.59 10.10 -17.11
N VAL A 26 10.36 9.95 -16.03
CA VAL A 26 9.79 9.73 -14.69
C VAL A 26 9.13 10.98 -14.13
N ASP A 27 9.80 12.13 -14.17
CA ASP A 27 9.26 13.39 -13.67
C ASP A 27 8.06 13.86 -14.49
N LEU A 28 8.11 13.72 -15.82
CA LEU A 28 7.00 14.08 -16.71
C LEU A 28 5.75 13.26 -16.38
N ARG A 29 5.88 11.94 -16.30
CA ARG A 29 4.76 11.07 -15.93
C ARG A 29 4.23 11.36 -14.53
N GLN A 30 5.13 11.65 -13.58
CA GLN A 30 4.71 12.00 -12.23
C GLN A 30 3.82 13.25 -12.22
N ARG A 31 4.07 14.25 -13.07
CA ARG A 31 3.20 15.44 -13.14
C ARG A 31 1.80 15.08 -13.61
N VAL A 32 1.69 14.28 -14.68
CA VAL A 32 0.40 13.81 -15.22
C VAL A 32 -0.36 12.99 -14.17
N VAL A 33 0.32 12.02 -13.55
CA VAL A 33 -0.27 11.18 -12.49
C VAL A 33 -0.71 12.01 -11.28
N SER A 34 0.08 13.00 -10.85
CA SER A 34 -0.32 13.90 -9.76
C SER A 34 -1.60 14.66 -10.08
N LYS A 35 -1.73 15.20 -11.30
CA LYS A 35 -2.95 15.89 -11.76
C LYS A 35 -4.16 14.96 -11.72
N MET A 36 -4.04 13.75 -12.26
CA MET A 36 -5.12 12.76 -12.20
C MET A 36 -5.48 12.38 -10.76
N VAL A 37 -4.50 12.23 -9.87
CA VAL A 37 -4.77 11.94 -8.46
C VAL A 37 -5.55 13.07 -7.79
N GLU A 38 -5.27 14.33 -8.10
CA GLU A 38 -6.04 15.47 -7.56
C GLU A 38 -7.49 15.47 -8.03
N GLU A 39 -7.74 15.13 -9.30
CA GLU A 39 -9.09 14.99 -9.86
C GLU A 39 -9.85 13.84 -9.21
N VAL A 40 -9.23 12.65 -9.14
CA VAL A 40 -9.81 11.48 -8.47
C VAL A 40 -10.07 11.77 -7.00
N GLN A 41 -9.14 12.43 -6.31
CA GLN A 41 -9.31 12.80 -4.91
C GLN A 41 -10.58 13.63 -4.71
N LYS A 42 -10.83 14.64 -5.54
CA LYS A 42 -12.03 15.50 -5.44
C LYS A 42 -13.31 14.69 -5.63
N ILE A 43 -13.36 13.85 -6.66
CA ILE A 43 -14.53 13.00 -6.97
C ILE A 43 -14.80 12.02 -5.83
N ILE A 44 -13.78 11.28 -5.40
CA ILE A 44 -13.93 10.27 -4.34
C ILE A 44 -14.23 10.94 -2.99
N GLN A 45 -13.69 12.12 -2.71
CA GLN A 45 -14.03 12.89 -1.52
C GLN A 45 -15.50 13.31 -1.52
N GLN A 46 -16.05 13.78 -2.64
CA GLN A 46 -17.46 14.10 -2.76
C GLN A 46 -18.34 12.86 -2.50
N LEU A 47 -18.01 11.73 -3.14
CA LEU A 47 -18.75 10.48 -2.96
C LEU A 47 -18.69 9.99 -1.51
N THR A 48 -17.51 10.00 -0.89
CA THR A 48 -17.35 9.53 0.49
C THR A 48 -17.97 10.48 1.52
N MET A 49 -18.06 11.78 1.23
CA MET A 49 -18.84 12.72 2.03
C MET A 49 -20.33 12.39 1.99
N GLU A 50 -20.90 12.18 0.80
CA GLU A 50 -22.31 11.79 0.64
C GLU A 50 -22.61 10.44 1.32
N ILE A 51 -21.70 9.47 1.20
CA ILE A 51 -21.80 8.19 1.91
C ILE A 51 -21.82 8.41 3.43
N SER A 52 -20.98 9.30 3.97
CA SER A 52 -20.94 9.56 5.41
C SER A 52 -22.20 10.22 5.97
N VAL A 53 -22.95 10.95 5.13
CA VAL A 53 -24.28 11.48 5.48
C VAL A 53 -25.32 10.36 5.54
N LYS A 54 -25.26 9.42 4.60
CA LYS A 54 -26.20 8.27 4.52
C LYS A 54 -25.93 7.20 5.58
N ASP A 55 -24.66 6.96 5.93
CA ASP A 55 -24.26 6.02 6.96
C ASP A 55 -23.01 6.53 7.70
N SER A 56 -23.20 6.88 8.97
CA SER A 56 -22.17 7.48 9.83
C SER A 56 -21.01 6.54 10.19
N ARG A 57 -21.09 5.24 9.89
CA ARG A 57 -19.98 4.29 10.04
C ARG A 57 -18.85 4.57 9.07
N PHE A 58 -19.14 5.16 7.92
CA PHE A 58 -18.14 5.54 6.92
C PHE A 58 -17.79 7.02 7.04
N GLN A 59 -16.55 7.36 6.73
CA GLN A 59 -16.09 8.74 6.72
C GLN A 59 -15.61 9.16 5.33
N SER A 60 -15.73 10.45 5.05
CA SER A 60 -15.03 11.07 3.93
C SER A 60 -13.54 10.77 4.00
N ILE A 61 -12.89 10.55 2.85
CA ILE A 61 -11.45 10.33 2.82
C ILE A 61 -10.66 11.48 3.45
N SER A 62 -11.22 12.70 3.49
CA SER A 62 -10.62 13.86 4.18
C SER A 62 -10.33 13.62 5.67
N ASN A 63 -10.97 12.63 6.29
CA ASN A 63 -10.77 12.23 7.68
C ASN A 63 -9.66 11.17 7.85
N SER A 64 -8.86 10.89 6.83
CA SER A 64 -7.78 9.90 6.92
C SER A 64 -6.51 10.48 7.59
N GLY A 65 -5.69 9.62 8.18
CA GLY A 65 -4.38 10.02 8.71
C GLY A 65 -4.45 11.00 9.89
N ILE A 66 -3.86 12.19 9.74
CA ILE A 66 -3.81 13.19 10.83
C ILE A 66 -5.18 13.77 11.22
N HIS A 67 -6.17 13.64 10.33
CA HIS A 67 -7.54 14.12 10.56
C HIS A 67 -8.47 13.04 11.11
N ASN A 68 -7.93 11.86 11.43
CA ASN A 68 -8.71 10.73 11.90
C ASN A 68 -9.32 10.98 13.28
N ASP A 69 -10.59 10.62 13.44
CA ASP A 69 -11.32 10.79 14.69
C ASP A 69 -10.66 10.07 15.87
N ASN A 70 -9.98 8.94 15.63
CA ASN A 70 -9.34 8.14 16.68
C ASN A 70 -8.14 8.82 17.35
N ILE A 71 -7.62 9.93 16.79
CA ILE A 71 -6.53 10.73 17.39
C ILE A 71 -6.93 12.15 17.75
N LYS A 72 -8.21 12.54 17.60
CA LYS A 72 -8.69 13.89 17.93
C LYS A 72 -8.44 14.26 19.40
N ASP A 73 -8.52 13.27 20.30
CA ASP A 73 -8.27 13.45 21.74
C ASP A 73 -6.77 13.52 22.08
N SER A 74 -5.86 13.62 21.10
CA SER A 74 -4.40 13.62 21.31
C SER A 74 -3.72 14.78 20.55
N PRO A 75 -3.95 16.04 20.96
CA PRO A 75 -3.50 17.23 20.22
C PRO A 75 -1.97 17.29 20.04
N ASP A 76 -1.18 16.88 21.04
CA ASP A 76 0.28 16.85 20.94
C ASP A 76 0.78 15.89 19.87
N LEU A 77 0.11 14.74 19.73
CA LEU A 77 0.42 13.76 18.70
C LEU A 77 0.10 14.31 17.31
N VAL A 78 -1.06 14.95 17.16
CA VAL A 78 -1.49 15.58 15.90
C VAL A 78 -0.52 16.70 15.52
N ALA A 79 -0.12 17.56 16.46
CA ALA A 79 0.87 18.62 16.23
C ALA A 79 2.21 18.04 15.78
N LYS A 80 2.68 16.98 16.45
CA LYS A 80 3.92 16.28 16.10
C LYS A 80 3.86 15.67 14.70
N TRP A 81 2.78 14.96 14.35
CA TRP A 81 2.61 14.39 13.01
C TRP A 81 2.52 15.48 11.95
N THR A 82 1.76 16.54 12.22
CA THR A 82 1.64 17.69 11.31
C THR A 82 3.00 18.34 11.04
N SER A 83 3.81 18.54 12.07
CA SER A 83 5.19 19.04 11.92
C SER A 83 6.06 18.10 11.08
N LEU A 84 6.01 16.79 11.35
CA LEU A 84 6.79 15.77 10.64
C LEU A 84 6.42 15.62 9.16
N LEU A 85 5.18 15.93 8.82
CA LEU A 85 4.63 15.86 7.47
C LEU A 85 4.73 17.20 6.72
N ARG A 86 4.96 18.31 7.42
CA ARG A 86 5.06 19.65 6.82
C ARG A 86 6.17 19.70 5.78
N GLY A 87 5.87 20.29 4.61
CA GLY A 87 6.83 20.50 3.53
C GLY A 87 7.20 19.23 2.75
N LYS A 88 6.63 18.07 3.08
CA LYS A 88 6.81 16.84 2.30
C LYS A 88 5.79 16.80 1.16
N ARG A 89 6.23 16.33 -0.01
CA ARG A 89 5.34 16.07 -1.17
C ARG A 89 4.47 14.86 -0.86
N ILE A 90 3.37 15.09 -0.15
CA ILE A 90 2.47 14.04 0.31
C ILE A 90 1.30 13.97 -0.67
N LEU A 91 1.20 12.88 -1.44
CA LEU A 91 -0.11 12.47 -1.96
C LEU A 91 -1.03 12.23 -0.76
N HIS A 92 -2.32 12.56 -0.89
CA HIS A 92 -3.31 12.45 0.18
C HIS A 92 -3.17 11.14 1.00
N PRO A 93 -3.29 11.17 2.35
CA PRO A 93 -2.98 10.05 3.24
C PRO A 93 -3.63 8.72 2.84
N SER A 94 -4.88 8.77 2.35
CA SER A 94 -5.62 7.58 1.91
C SER A 94 -5.23 7.04 0.54
N ILE A 95 -4.59 7.84 -0.32
CA ILE A 95 -4.36 7.49 -1.72
C ILE A 95 -2.96 6.88 -1.90
N GLN A 96 -2.90 5.80 -2.67
CA GLN A 96 -1.68 5.16 -3.15
C GLN A 96 -1.79 4.94 -4.65
N VAL A 97 -0.79 5.42 -5.39
CA VAL A 97 -0.66 5.14 -6.82
C VAL A 97 -0.05 3.76 -6.98
N LEU A 98 -0.82 2.78 -7.48
CA LEU A 98 -0.32 1.43 -7.75
C LEU A 98 0.34 1.34 -9.13
N ALA A 99 -0.24 2.02 -10.12
CA ALA A 99 0.26 2.22 -11.48
C ALA A 99 -0.27 3.57 -12.02
N PRO A 100 0.20 4.08 -13.17
CA PRO A 100 -0.24 5.37 -13.71
C PRO A 100 -1.76 5.51 -13.86
N SER A 101 -2.45 4.42 -14.22
CA SER A 101 -3.91 4.36 -14.40
C SER A 101 -4.63 3.50 -13.35
N HIS A 102 -3.97 3.17 -12.23
CA HIS A 102 -4.57 2.33 -11.18
C HIS A 102 -4.21 2.86 -9.78
N PHE A 103 -5.22 3.34 -9.05
CA PHE A 103 -5.09 3.90 -7.72
C PHE A 103 -5.78 3.05 -6.67
N PHE A 104 -5.27 3.12 -5.45
CA PHE A 104 -5.84 2.48 -4.27
C PHE A 104 -6.14 3.54 -3.23
N ILE A 105 -7.37 3.54 -2.69
CA ILE A 105 -7.84 4.53 -1.74
C ILE A 105 -8.48 3.83 -0.54
N THR A 106 -7.97 4.12 0.65
CA THR A 106 -8.58 3.69 1.91
C THR A 106 -9.72 4.60 2.30
N VAL A 107 -10.88 4.03 2.64
CA VAL A 107 -12.06 4.76 3.14
C VAL A 107 -12.13 4.58 4.66
N PRO A 108 -11.89 5.62 5.47
CA PRO A 108 -11.83 5.47 6.92
C PRO A 108 -13.19 5.11 7.52
N LEU A 109 -13.17 4.19 8.48
CA LEU A 109 -14.33 3.79 9.28
C LEU A 109 -14.35 4.54 10.62
N ARG A 110 -15.54 5.01 11.01
CA ARG A 110 -15.79 5.73 12.28
C ARG A 110 -16.24 4.79 13.38
N GLY A 111 -15.98 5.15 14.63
CA GLY A 111 -16.57 4.48 15.78
C GLY A 111 -15.92 3.15 16.13
N LEU A 112 -14.68 2.92 15.69
CA LEU A 112 -13.82 1.80 16.07
C LEU A 112 -12.49 2.35 16.59
N GLY A 113 -12.49 2.77 17.86
CA GLY A 113 -11.37 3.47 18.51
C GLY A 113 -10.71 2.68 19.65
N GLY A 114 -9.45 3.01 19.91
CA GLY A 114 -8.71 2.49 21.07
C GLY A 114 -8.30 1.02 20.98
N PHE A 115 -8.05 0.51 19.77
CA PHE A 115 -7.72 -0.89 19.49
C PHE A 115 -6.76 -1.51 20.51
N ARG A 116 -7.17 -2.64 21.08
CA ARG A 116 -6.38 -3.47 22.01
C ARG A 116 -6.21 -4.87 21.43
N GLN A 117 -4.96 -5.28 21.22
CA GLN A 117 -4.69 -6.60 20.69
C GLN A 117 -4.87 -7.68 21.77
N ARG A 118 -5.95 -8.46 21.66
CA ARG A 118 -6.23 -9.64 22.50
C ARG A 118 -5.78 -10.94 21.82
N LYS A 119 -5.67 -12.03 22.59
CA LYS A 119 -5.55 -13.38 21.99
C LYS A 119 -6.88 -13.65 21.27
N ALA A 120 -6.80 -13.90 19.97
CA ALA A 120 -7.98 -14.31 19.21
C ALA A 120 -8.54 -15.61 19.81
N ARG A 121 -9.86 -15.72 19.83
CA ARG A 121 -10.54 -16.99 20.09
C ARG A 121 -10.15 -18.02 19.03
N HIS A 122 -10.53 -19.29 19.22
CA HIS A 122 -10.39 -20.32 18.18
C HIS A 122 -11.02 -19.85 16.86
N TRP A 123 -10.51 -20.34 15.73
CA TRP A 123 -10.88 -19.88 14.39
C TRP A 123 -12.37 -20.10 14.11
N ARG A 124 -13.04 -19.09 13.55
CA ARG A 124 -14.47 -19.11 13.24
C ARG A 124 -14.71 -18.56 11.84
N TYR A 125 -15.51 -19.27 11.07
CA TYR A 125 -15.96 -18.86 9.75
C TYR A 125 -17.48 -18.97 9.74
N TYR A 126 -18.11 -18.09 8.98
CA TYR A 126 -19.55 -17.96 8.99
C TYR A 126 -20.05 -17.89 7.55
N THR A 127 -21.29 -18.29 7.30
CA THR A 127 -22.01 -17.84 6.12
C THR A 127 -22.29 -16.34 6.25
N LEU A 128 -22.60 -15.66 5.13
CA LEU A 128 -23.04 -14.26 5.19
C LEU A 128 -24.36 -14.10 5.98
N SER A 129 -25.17 -15.16 6.09
CA SER A 129 -26.35 -15.21 6.95
C SER A 129 -26.04 -15.41 8.44
N GLY A 130 -24.77 -15.66 8.81
CA GLY A 130 -24.33 -15.77 10.21
C GLY A 130 -24.24 -17.20 10.75
N THR A 131 -24.51 -18.22 9.93
CA THR A 131 -24.37 -19.63 10.34
C THR A 131 -22.90 -20.00 10.45
N LYS A 132 -22.48 -20.51 11.60
CA LYS A 132 -21.11 -20.97 11.82
C LYS A 132 -20.78 -22.18 10.93
N LEU A 133 -19.66 -22.10 10.21
CA LEU A 133 -19.15 -23.19 9.40
C LEU A 133 -18.33 -24.15 10.28
N LEU A 134 -18.64 -25.44 10.18
CA LEU A 134 -18.07 -26.50 11.03
C LEU A 134 -16.58 -26.77 10.78
N SER A 135 -16.00 -26.27 9.68
CA SER A 135 -14.57 -26.42 9.44
C SER A 135 -13.99 -25.33 8.54
N PRO A 136 -13.00 -24.59 9.04
CA PRO A 136 -11.88 -24.16 8.23
C PRO A 136 -10.66 -25.05 8.50
N VAL A 137 -10.11 -25.65 7.45
CA VAL A 137 -8.87 -26.42 7.52
C VAL A 137 -7.63 -25.51 7.72
N MET A 138 -7.79 -24.19 7.57
CA MET A 138 -6.67 -23.23 7.43
C MET A 138 -6.73 -22.04 8.40
N GLU A 139 -5.64 -21.80 9.12
CA GLU A 139 -5.35 -20.54 9.84
C GLU A 139 -5.29 -19.37 8.82
N PRO A 140 -5.78 -18.16 9.16
CA PRO A 140 -5.55 -17.00 8.33
C PRO A 140 -4.05 -16.79 8.15
N GLU A 141 -3.69 -16.31 6.98
CA GLU A 141 -2.30 -15.97 6.70
C GLU A 141 -1.77 -14.95 7.71
N LYS A 142 -0.45 -14.85 7.84
CA LYS A 142 0.17 -13.99 8.86
C LYS A 142 -0.18 -12.49 8.70
N LEU A 143 -0.59 -12.05 7.50
CA LEU A 143 -1.10 -10.70 7.24
C LEU A 143 -2.59 -10.52 7.52
N HIS A 144 -3.32 -11.59 7.78
CA HIS A 144 -4.76 -11.57 7.99
C HIS A 144 -5.08 -11.78 9.47
N GLN A 145 -6.15 -11.16 9.96
CA GLN A 145 -6.67 -11.39 11.30
C GLN A 145 -8.19 -11.18 11.35
N TRP A 146 -8.85 -11.85 12.29
CA TRP A 146 -10.19 -11.45 12.71
C TRP A 146 -10.12 -10.16 13.50
N LEU A 147 -11.26 -9.49 13.53
CA LEU A 147 -11.45 -8.25 14.26
C LEU A 147 -12.71 -8.40 15.11
N GLU A 148 -12.53 -8.42 16.41
CA GLU A 148 -13.63 -8.54 17.37
C GLU A 148 -14.02 -7.15 17.87
N ILE A 149 -15.32 -6.89 18.06
CA ILE A 149 -15.77 -5.60 18.61
C ILE A 149 -15.13 -5.33 19.97
N GLU A 150 -14.98 -6.35 20.82
CA GLU A 150 -14.36 -6.22 22.14
C GLU A 150 -12.89 -5.74 22.11
N GLN A 151 -12.24 -5.75 20.94
CA GLN A 151 -10.90 -5.17 20.77
C GLN A 151 -10.93 -3.64 20.77
N PHE A 152 -12.10 -3.01 20.65
CA PHE A 152 -12.26 -1.57 20.64
C PHE A 152 -13.05 -1.13 21.87
N PRO A 153 -12.40 -0.46 22.84
CA PRO A 153 -13.09 0.11 24.00
C PRO A 153 -14.02 1.28 23.62
N LYS A 154 -13.70 1.99 22.53
CA LYS A 154 -14.51 3.09 22.01
C LYS A 154 -15.26 2.60 20.76
N THR A 155 -16.41 1.95 20.95
CA THR A 155 -17.27 1.45 19.86
C THR A 155 -18.62 2.16 19.83
N THR A 156 -19.15 2.41 18.64
CA THR A 156 -20.53 2.86 18.46
C THR A 156 -21.49 1.67 18.34
N ARG A 157 -22.77 1.87 18.72
CA ARG A 157 -23.80 0.81 18.70
C ARG A 157 -24.00 0.19 17.31
N LEU A 158 -23.83 0.97 16.24
CA LEU A 158 -23.97 0.54 14.85
C LEU A 158 -23.03 -0.63 14.47
N TRP A 159 -21.92 -0.81 15.17
CA TRP A 159 -21.00 -1.92 14.91
C TRP A 159 -21.45 -3.25 15.52
N HIS A 160 -22.41 -3.22 16.43
CA HIS A 160 -22.99 -4.42 17.07
C HIS A 160 -24.17 -5.00 16.27
N GLU A 161 -24.59 -4.32 15.20
CA GLU A 161 -25.69 -4.75 14.35
C GLU A 161 -25.32 -5.98 13.52
N THR A 162 -26.32 -6.84 13.27
CA THR A 162 -26.13 -8.11 12.56
C THR A 162 -25.82 -7.93 11.08
N ASP A 163 -26.01 -6.73 10.53
CA ASP A 163 -25.65 -6.36 9.17
C ASP A 163 -24.14 -6.24 8.96
N VAL A 164 -23.34 -6.10 10.02
CA VAL A 164 -21.86 -6.04 9.99
C VAL A 164 -21.18 -7.03 10.93
N ASN A 165 -21.89 -7.53 11.94
CA ASN A 165 -21.36 -8.40 12.98
C ASN A 165 -21.92 -9.83 12.92
N VAL A 166 -21.10 -10.81 13.31
CA VAL A 166 -21.53 -12.18 13.63
C VAL A 166 -20.77 -12.66 14.87
N GLU A 167 -21.48 -13.04 15.94
CA GLU A 167 -20.89 -13.54 17.21
C GLU A 167 -19.74 -12.66 17.78
N GLY A 168 -19.84 -11.34 17.61
CA GLY A 168 -18.82 -10.38 18.06
C GLY A 168 -17.70 -10.11 17.04
N ASP A 169 -17.64 -10.85 15.93
CA ASP A 169 -16.68 -10.63 14.84
C ASP A 169 -17.23 -9.63 13.81
N LEU A 170 -16.43 -8.61 13.48
CA LEU A 170 -16.71 -7.67 12.40
C LEU A 170 -16.34 -8.30 11.05
N ILE A 171 -17.35 -8.52 10.21
CA ILE A 171 -17.21 -9.26 8.94
C ILE A 171 -16.94 -8.27 7.78
N PRO A 172 -15.76 -8.31 7.15
CA PRO A 172 -15.43 -7.38 6.07
C PRO A 172 -16.38 -7.47 4.87
N ALA A 173 -16.78 -8.67 4.42
CA ALA A 173 -17.69 -8.83 3.28
C ALA A 173 -19.04 -8.10 3.49
N LYS A 174 -19.56 -8.17 4.71
CA LYS A 174 -20.80 -7.48 5.09
C LYS A 174 -20.65 -5.96 4.98
N ILE A 175 -19.58 -5.41 5.57
CA ILE A 175 -19.26 -3.97 5.51
C ILE A 175 -19.06 -3.50 4.06
N ILE A 176 -18.39 -4.32 3.24
CA ILE A 176 -18.14 -4.02 1.82
C ILE A 176 -19.45 -4.03 1.02
N GLY A 177 -20.37 -4.95 1.31
CA GLY A 177 -21.70 -4.98 0.67
C GLY A 177 -22.48 -3.70 0.95
N ILE A 178 -22.49 -3.25 2.20
CA ILE A 178 -23.12 -1.97 2.58
C ILE A 178 -22.44 -0.80 1.86
N PHE A 179 -21.11 -0.75 1.89
CA PHE A 179 -20.34 0.31 1.23
C PHE A 179 -20.62 0.37 -0.28
N ARG A 180 -20.69 -0.77 -0.96
CA ARG A 180 -20.99 -0.85 -2.40
C ARG A 180 -22.37 -0.27 -2.72
N ASN A 181 -23.39 -0.66 -1.95
CA ASN A 181 -24.75 -0.17 -2.13
C ASN A 181 -24.84 1.35 -1.89
N LEU A 182 -24.14 1.86 -0.87
CA LEU A 182 -24.06 3.29 -0.59
C LEU A 182 -23.34 4.04 -1.71
N LEU A 183 -22.23 3.49 -2.21
CA LEU A 183 -21.46 4.08 -3.31
C LEU A 183 -22.30 4.21 -4.57
N GLU A 184 -23.03 3.16 -4.97
CA GLU A 184 -23.92 3.17 -6.13
C GLU A 184 -24.99 4.27 -6.02
N ARG A 185 -25.66 4.35 -4.87
CA ARG A 185 -26.65 5.40 -4.59
C ARG A 185 -26.03 6.79 -4.57
N SER A 186 -24.79 6.93 -4.10
CA SER A 186 -24.09 8.22 -4.03
C SER A 186 -23.57 8.69 -5.38
N ILE A 187 -23.17 7.79 -6.28
CA ILE A 187 -22.84 8.16 -7.67
C ILE A 187 -24.06 8.80 -8.35
N ALA A 188 -25.24 8.20 -8.17
CA ALA A 188 -26.49 8.74 -8.70
C ALA A 188 -26.86 10.09 -8.05
N SER A 189 -26.86 10.19 -6.71
CA SER A 189 -27.27 11.43 -6.02
C SER A 189 -26.30 12.60 -6.24
N CYS A 190 -25.00 12.31 -6.38
CA CYS A 190 -23.99 13.33 -6.70
C CYS A 190 -23.94 13.72 -8.18
N LYS A 191 -24.75 13.10 -9.06
CA LYS A 191 -24.74 13.30 -10.52
C LYS A 191 -23.35 13.04 -11.12
N LEU A 192 -22.73 11.93 -10.73
CA LEU A 192 -21.39 11.53 -11.18
C LEU A 192 -21.42 10.28 -12.09
N SER A 193 -22.59 9.85 -12.56
CA SER A 193 -22.75 8.64 -13.37
C SER A 193 -22.05 8.70 -14.74
N ASP A 194 -21.77 9.91 -15.24
CA ASP A 194 -20.99 10.17 -16.45
C ASP A 194 -19.46 10.05 -16.20
N LYS A 195 -19.03 10.22 -14.94
CA LYS A 195 -17.60 10.23 -14.57
C LYS A 195 -17.15 8.98 -13.82
N VAL A 196 -18.06 8.28 -13.14
CA VAL A 196 -17.73 7.16 -12.27
C VAL A 196 -18.65 5.99 -12.56
N ALA A 197 -18.05 4.84 -12.86
CA ALA A 197 -18.79 3.59 -13.02
C ALA A 197 -18.23 2.50 -12.10
N ILE A 198 -19.10 1.72 -11.47
CA ILE A 198 -18.69 0.59 -10.64
C ILE A 198 -18.31 -0.58 -11.55
N ILE A 199 -17.13 -1.15 -11.33
CA ILE A 199 -16.67 -2.36 -12.01
C ILE A 199 -17.25 -3.56 -11.27
N GLU A 200 -17.91 -4.48 -11.98
CA GLU A 200 -18.32 -5.75 -11.40
C GLU A 200 -17.08 -6.61 -11.09
N THR A 201 -17.01 -7.12 -9.86
CA THR A 201 -15.88 -7.93 -9.44
C THR A 201 -16.35 -9.17 -8.69
N LEU A 202 -15.69 -10.30 -8.96
CA LEU A 202 -15.86 -11.52 -8.20
C LEU A 202 -15.05 -11.38 -6.91
N GLY A 203 -15.71 -10.94 -5.83
CA GLY A 203 -15.12 -10.92 -4.50
C GLY A 203 -15.34 -9.62 -3.70
N PRO A 204 -14.75 -9.53 -2.50
CA PRO A 204 -14.94 -8.45 -1.54
C PRO A 204 -14.00 -7.26 -1.87
N VAL A 205 -14.11 -6.72 -3.08
CA VAL A 205 -13.32 -5.57 -3.53
C VAL A 205 -14.24 -4.61 -4.27
N VAL A 206 -14.22 -3.33 -3.89
CA VAL A 206 -14.96 -2.29 -4.61
C VAL A 206 -14.01 -1.58 -5.55
N ARG A 207 -14.26 -1.71 -6.85
CA ARG A 207 -13.51 -1.01 -7.90
C ARG A 207 -14.44 -0.12 -8.70
N VAL A 208 -13.96 1.07 -9.04
CA VAL A 208 -14.65 2.00 -9.93
C VAL A 208 -13.69 2.44 -11.03
N THR A 209 -14.22 2.73 -12.21
CA THR A 209 -13.52 3.58 -13.18
C THR A 209 -13.85 5.03 -12.87
N VAL A 210 -12.85 5.91 -13.02
CA VAL A 210 -13.02 7.36 -12.89
C VAL A 210 -12.49 8.02 -14.15
N GLU A 211 -13.33 8.80 -14.81
CA GLU A 211 -12.95 9.62 -15.96
C GLU A 211 -12.18 10.85 -15.47
N THR A 212 -10.95 11.03 -15.97
CA THR A 212 -10.10 12.19 -15.67
C THR A 212 -9.86 12.99 -16.95
N SER A 213 -9.29 14.19 -16.83
CA SER A 213 -8.96 15.00 -18.00
C SER A 213 -7.87 14.40 -18.90
N GLU A 214 -7.12 13.41 -18.41
CA GLU A 214 -6.05 12.76 -19.16
C GLU A 214 -6.51 11.42 -19.77
N HIS A 215 -7.08 10.55 -18.94
CA HIS A 215 -7.68 9.27 -19.33
C HIS A 215 -8.46 8.65 -18.17
N GLN A 216 -9.25 7.61 -18.46
CA GLN A 216 -9.91 6.81 -17.46
C GLN A 216 -8.92 6.03 -16.57
N VAL A 217 -9.14 6.04 -15.26
CA VAL A 217 -8.33 5.31 -14.28
C VAL A 217 -9.16 4.35 -13.45
N GLU A 218 -8.58 3.20 -13.08
CA GLU A 218 -9.18 2.26 -12.14
C GLU A 218 -8.86 2.68 -10.70
N VAL A 219 -9.87 2.72 -9.84
CA VAL A 219 -9.72 3.07 -8.42
C VAL A 219 -10.30 1.96 -7.55
N GLU A 220 -9.45 1.40 -6.70
CA GLU A 220 -9.88 0.46 -5.67
C GLU A 220 -10.18 1.19 -4.36
N LEU A 221 -11.42 1.04 -3.87
CA LEU A 221 -11.92 1.67 -2.65
C LEU A 221 -12.07 0.61 -1.56
N VAL A 222 -11.37 0.81 -0.43
CA VAL A 222 -11.32 -0.19 0.64
C VAL A 222 -11.68 0.42 2.00
N PRO A 223 -12.83 0.02 2.59
CA PRO A 223 -13.14 0.34 3.97
C PRO A 223 -12.01 -0.08 4.92
N THR A 224 -11.58 0.84 5.77
CA THR A 224 -10.34 0.71 6.54
C THR A 224 -10.53 1.17 7.97
N VAL A 225 -10.15 0.32 8.92
CA VAL A 225 -9.97 0.74 10.32
C VAL A 225 -8.54 1.23 10.49
N GLU A 226 -8.40 2.53 10.75
CA GLU A 226 -7.12 3.13 11.08
C GLU A 226 -6.81 2.93 12.57
N VAL A 227 -5.70 2.24 12.86
CA VAL A 227 -5.22 1.96 14.21
C VAL A 227 -3.97 2.80 14.49
N PRO A 228 -4.12 4.07 14.90
CA PRO A 228 -3.01 4.93 15.27
C PRO A 228 -2.37 4.48 16.60
N THR A 229 -1.17 4.97 16.89
CA THR A 229 -0.41 4.84 18.17
C THR A 229 -0.09 3.43 18.66
N CYS A 230 -0.65 2.39 18.05
CA CYS A 230 -0.43 1.00 18.39
C CYS A 230 0.35 0.29 17.29
N TRP A 231 1.34 -0.52 17.68
CA TRP A 231 2.08 -1.37 16.75
C TRP A 231 1.59 -2.82 16.85
N SER A 232 1.28 -3.45 15.72
CA SER A 232 0.79 -4.83 15.70
C SER A 232 1.81 -5.80 16.32
N ARG A 233 1.34 -6.73 17.16
CA ARG A 233 2.18 -7.79 17.76
C ARG A 233 2.70 -8.78 16.73
N LYS A 234 2.01 -8.91 15.58
CA LYS A 234 2.46 -9.71 14.42
C LYS A 234 3.64 -9.06 13.70
N ALA A 235 3.82 -7.74 13.86
CA ALA A 235 4.88 -6.99 13.22
C ALA A 235 6.11 -6.84 14.12
N ARG A 236 7.29 -7.11 13.57
CA ARG A 236 8.57 -6.90 14.22
C ARG A 236 9.48 -6.12 13.28
N TRP A 237 10.08 -5.05 13.79
CA TRP A 237 11.15 -4.38 13.06
C TRP A 237 12.28 -5.39 12.76
N PRO A 238 12.88 -5.37 11.56
CA PRO A 238 14.08 -6.15 11.28
C PRO A 238 15.17 -5.93 12.35
N ARG A 239 15.94 -6.96 12.67
CA ARG A 239 17.07 -6.87 13.61
C ARG A 239 18.35 -7.12 12.83
N PHE A 240 19.01 -6.07 12.38
CA PHE A 240 20.33 -6.13 11.76
C PHE A 240 21.41 -5.53 12.67
N LEU A 241 22.66 -5.92 12.43
CA LEU A 241 23.83 -5.54 13.25
C LEU A 241 24.08 -4.03 13.26
N LYS A 242 23.80 -3.34 12.16
CA LYS A 242 23.82 -1.87 12.05
C LYS A 242 22.39 -1.35 12.05
N ARG A 243 22.09 -0.33 12.84
CA ARG A 243 20.74 0.21 12.99
C ARG A 243 20.40 1.17 11.85
N TRP A 244 19.49 0.77 10.97
CA TRP A 244 18.78 1.67 10.06
C TRP A 244 17.27 1.48 10.24
N PRO A 245 16.48 2.55 10.29
CA PRO A 245 16.89 3.94 10.49
C PRO A 245 17.28 4.19 11.97
N SER A 246 17.47 5.46 12.37
CA SER A 246 17.73 5.81 13.77
C SER A 246 16.59 5.36 14.70
N ASN A 247 16.88 5.15 16.00
CA ASN A 247 15.84 4.73 16.96
C ASN A 247 14.69 5.76 17.04
N ASP A 248 14.99 7.06 16.90
CA ASP A 248 13.98 8.11 16.86
C ASP A 248 13.06 7.96 15.65
N LYS A 249 13.61 7.68 14.47
CA LYS A 249 12.82 7.42 13.26
C LYS A 249 11.97 6.15 13.43
N VAL A 250 12.50 5.09 14.04
CA VAL A 250 11.71 3.87 14.34
C VAL A 250 10.55 4.19 15.28
N ARG A 251 10.79 4.93 16.38
CA ARG A 251 9.72 5.36 17.31
C ARG A 251 8.67 6.22 16.60
N CYS A 252 9.13 7.15 15.76
CA CYS A 252 8.28 8.00 14.93
C CYS A 252 7.38 7.16 14.00
N VAL A 253 7.97 6.29 13.18
CA VAL A 253 7.24 5.40 12.25
C VAL A 253 6.21 4.54 12.98
N LYS A 254 6.58 3.96 14.13
CA LYS A 254 5.66 3.15 14.93
C LYS A 254 4.49 3.94 15.49
N SER A 255 4.65 5.25 15.74
CA SER A 255 3.56 6.07 16.26
C SER A 255 2.38 6.15 15.28
N PHE A 256 2.64 6.15 13.96
CA PHE A 256 1.59 6.12 12.93
C PHE A 256 0.76 4.82 12.91
N GLY A 257 1.22 3.78 13.62
CA GLY A 257 0.50 2.53 13.81
C GLY A 257 0.33 1.72 12.53
N PHE A 258 -0.84 1.11 12.35
CA PHE A 258 -1.16 0.26 11.20
C PHE A 258 -2.63 0.41 10.80
N ASN A 259 -3.01 -0.24 9.71
CA ASN A 259 -4.35 -0.25 9.15
C ASN A 259 -4.87 -1.67 9.08
N LEU A 260 -6.19 -1.81 9.19
CA LEU A 260 -6.92 -3.04 8.95
C LEU A 260 -7.85 -2.82 7.77
N LEU A 261 -7.56 -3.50 6.66
CA LEU A 261 -8.25 -3.33 5.39
C LEU A 261 -9.34 -4.41 5.22
N ALA A 262 -10.54 -3.99 4.82
CA ALA A 262 -11.60 -4.89 4.42
C ALA A 262 -11.38 -5.34 2.96
N ARG A 263 -10.60 -6.41 2.77
CA ARG A 263 -10.17 -6.93 1.44
C ARG A 263 -10.39 -8.42 1.22
N SER A 264 -10.96 -9.11 2.20
CA SER A 264 -11.29 -10.52 2.12
C SER A 264 -12.70 -10.73 2.67
N ASN A 265 -13.25 -11.94 2.58
CA ASN A 265 -14.61 -12.15 3.03
C ASN A 265 -14.74 -12.11 4.56
N TYR A 266 -13.73 -12.63 5.27
CA TYR A 266 -13.80 -12.87 6.71
C TYR A 266 -12.68 -12.20 7.50
N HIS A 267 -11.53 -11.94 6.86
CA HIS A 267 -10.34 -11.45 7.54
C HIS A 267 -9.99 -10.02 7.15
N TRP A 268 -9.54 -9.27 8.14
CA TRP A 268 -8.97 -7.97 7.94
C TRP A 268 -7.49 -8.12 7.58
N GLN A 269 -7.07 -7.46 6.51
CA GLN A 269 -5.68 -7.47 6.06
C GLN A 269 -4.89 -6.37 6.79
N LEU A 270 -3.78 -6.74 7.42
CA LEU A 270 -2.82 -5.81 8.01
C LEU A 270 -2.12 -5.01 6.90
N SER A 271 -2.07 -3.71 7.09
CA SER A 271 -1.35 -2.79 6.23
C SER A 271 -0.56 -1.77 7.04
N PHE A 272 0.68 -1.52 6.64
CA PHE A 272 1.58 -0.56 7.30
C PHE A 272 1.81 0.69 6.46
N THR A 273 0.96 0.97 5.48
CA THR A 273 1.21 1.97 4.43
C THR A 273 1.47 3.36 4.98
N ARG A 274 0.78 3.79 6.05
CA ARG A 274 1.06 5.06 6.74
C ARG A 274 2.48 5.11 7.32
N ALA A 275 2.87 4.06 8.03
CA ALA A 275 4.19 3.92 8.64
C ALA A 275 5.30 3.82 7.56
N GLU A 276 5.07 3.05 6.51
CA GLU A 276 6.01 2.90 5.39
C GLU A 276 6.20 4.20 4.62
N ARG A 277 5.13 4.96 4.40
CA ARG A 277 5.19 6.28 3.75
C ARG A 277 6.13 7.22 4.50
N VAL A 278 5.95 7.34 5.83
CA VAL A 278 6.82 8.16 6.70
C VAL A 278 8.27 7.69 6.67
N LEU A 279 8.50 6.39 6.51
CA LEU A 279 9.84 5.81 6.40
C LEU A 279 10.51 6.18 5.06
N ILE A 280 9.75 6.25 3.96
CA ILE A 280 10.25 6.50 2.60
C ILE A 280 10.41 8.00 2.31
N GLU A 281 9.50 8.86 2.76
CA GLU A 281 9.50 10.29 2.40
C GLU A 281 10.76 11.05 2.84
N GLY A 282 11.47 10.56 3.85
CA GLY A 282 12.73 11.14 4.34
C GLY A 282 13.94 10.24 4.11
N ILE A 283 13.85 9.27 3.20
CA ILE A 283 14.85 8.20 3.09
C ILE A 283 16.22 8.69 2.59
N ASP A 284 16.24 9.83 1.89
CA ASP A 284 17.42 10.47 1.31
C ASP A 284 17.74 11.84 1.95
N GLU A 285 17.16 12.15 3.12
CA GLU A 285 17.54 13.35 3.91
C GLU A 285 19.04 13.34 4.28
N ASP A 286 19.69 12.17 4.21
CA ASP A 286 21.13 11.98 4.41
C ASP A 286 21.97 12.18 3.13
N GLY A 287 21.36 12.64 2.02
CA GLY A 287 22.03 12.88 0.74
C GLY A 287 22.24 11.63 -0.12
N GLY A 288 21.52 10.53 0.15
CA GLY A 288 21.52 9.34 -0.70
C GLY A 288 20.69 9.46 -1.98
N CYS A 289 20.71 8.41 -2.81
CA CYS A 289 19.92 8.30 -4.04
C CYS A 289 18.89 7.15 -4.01
N ARG A 290 18.43 6.71 -2.83
CA ARG A 290 17.54 5.54 -2.67
C ARG A 290 16.23 5.72 -3.43
N LEU A 291 15.62 6.89 -3.34
CA LEU A 291 14.38 7.22 -4.00
C LEU A 291 14.57 7.36 -5.51
N LYS A 292 15.69 7.94 -5.98
CA LYS A 292 16.06 7.95 -7.40
C LYS A 292 16.10 6.53 -7.97
N CYS A 293 16.78 5.61 -7.27
CA CYS A 293 16.86 4.20 -7.66
C CYS A 293 15.48 3.53 -7.73
N PHE A 294 14.65 3.75 -6.70
CA PHE A 294 13.29 3.23 -6.65
C PHE A 294 12.44 3.74 -7.82
N ARG A 295 12.52 5.04 -8.12
CA ARG A 295 11.76 5.68 -9.19
C ARG A 295 12.12 5.13 -10.58
N VAL A 296 13.42 4.95 -10.88
CA VAL A 296 13.84 4.32 -12.16
C VAL A 296 13.33 2.88 -12.26
N ILE A 297 13.52 2.05 -11.23
CA ILE A 297 13.06 0.65 -11.27
C ILE A 297 11.54 0.57 -11.39
N ARG A 298 10.82 1.45 -10.69
CA ARG A 298 9.37 1.55 -10.80
C ARG A 298 8.95 1.92 -12.22
N GLN A 299 9.64 2.86 -12.85
CA GLN A 299 9.37 3.25 -14.23
C GLN A 299 9.59 2.09 -15.20
N LEU A 300 10.74 1.41 -15.12
CA LEU A 300 11.04 0.24 -15.95
C LEU A 300 10.00 -0.88 -15.78
N LYS A 301 9.56 -1.10 -14.53
CA LYS A 301 8.50 -2.06 -14.21
C LYS A 301 7.17 -1.69 -14.86
N GLU A 302 6.80 -0.41 -14.90
CA GLU A 302 5.54 0.06 -15.50
C GLU A 302 5.60 0.03 -17.03
N ASP A 303 6.75 0.34 -17.62
CA ASP A 303 6.87 0.52 -19.08
C ASP A 303 7.19 -0.78 -19.85
N PHE A 304 7.95 -1.70 -19.24
CA PHE A 304 8.54 -2.81 -19.97
C PHE A 304 8.25 -4.18 -19.36
N TRP A 305 8.29 -4.30 -18.04
CA TRP A 305 8.20 -5.62 -17.40
C TRP A 305 6.76 -6.02 -17.08
N CYS A 306 5.96 -5.08 -16.58
CA CYS A 306 4.59 -5.30 -16.13
C CYS A 306 3.67 -4.17 -16.62
N THR A 307 3.31 -4.21 -17.90
CA THR A 307 2.50 -3.20 -18.61
C THR A 307 0.99 -3.33 -18.38
N GLY A 308 0.52 -4.39 -17.72
CA GLY A 308 -0.91 -4.64 -17.47
C GLY A 308 -1.42 -4.20 -16.08
N CYS A 309 -2.74 -4.18 -15.90
CA CYS A 309 -3.42 -3.77 -14.66
C CYS A 309 -3.19 -4.71 -13.47
N LYS A 310 -2.76 -5.95 -13.71
CA LYS A 310 -2.42 -6.96 -12.68
C LYS A 310 -0.93 -7.33 -12.79
N PRO A 311 -0.03 -6.48 -12.29
CA PRO A 311 1.39 -6.70 -12.49
C PRO A 311 1.92 -7.80 -11.56
N VAL A 312 2.70 -8.73 -12.12
CA VAL A 312 3.40 -9.82 -11.41
C VAL A 312 4.23 -9.27 -10.25
N ILE A 313 4.89 -8.14 -10.50
CA ILE A 313 5.60 -7.36 -9.48
C ILE A 313 4.92 -6.01 -9.33
N THR A 314 4.56 -5.66 -8.09
CA THR A 314 3.87 -4.42 -7.75
C THR A 314 4.85 -3.35 -7.26
N ALA A 315 4.39 -2.09 -7.19
CA ALA A 315 5.14 -1.03 -6.51
C ALA A 315 5.44 -1.37 -5.03
N TYR A 316 4.56 -2.13 -4.37
CA TYR A 316 4.75 -2.59 -3.00
C TYR A 316 5.92 -3.57 -2.86
N HIS A 317 6.12 -4.45 -3.83
CA HIS A 317 7.30 -5.33 -3.88
C HIS A 317 8.59 -4.52 -4.02
N LEU A 318 8.62 -3.53 -4.91
CA LEU A 318 9.78 -2.65 -5.09
C LEU A 318 10.08 -1.81 -3.83
N GLN A 319 9.03 -1.34 -3.16
CA GLN A 319 9.14 -0.61 -1.91
C GLN A 319 9.74 -1.50 -0.82
N THR A 320 9.21 -2.71 -0.64
CA THR A 320 9.72 -3.68 0.33
C THR A 320 11.19 -4.03 0.05
N LEU A 321 11.55 -4.19 -1.23
CA LEU A 321 12.92 -4.42 -1.67
C LEU A 321 13.85 -3.26 -1.29
N LEU A 322 13.41 -2.01 -1.45
CA LEU A 322 14.17 -0.84 -1.06
C LEU A 322 14.44 -0.83 0.45
N LEU A 323 13.41 -1.08 1.27
CA LEU A 323 13.53 -1.10 2.72
C LEU A 323 14.55 -2.17 3.19
N TRP A 324 14.49 -3.39 2.65
CA TRP A 324 15.49 -4.42 2.95
C TRP A 324 16.89 -4.07 2.44
N SER A 325 16.99 -3.35 1.32
CA SER A 325 18.27 -2.88 0.82
C SER A 325 18.88 -1.83 1.74
N CYS A 326 18.07 -0.98 2.36
CA CYS A 326 18.55 0.01 3.33
C CYS A 326 18.98 -0.63 4.66
N GLU A 327 18.29 -1.68 5.11
CA GLU A 327 18.75 -2.47 6.25
C GLU A 327 20.13 -3.12 5.99
N LYS A 328 20.38 -3.56 4.75
CA LYS A 328 21.68 -4.14 4.35
C LYS A 328 22.76 -3.08 4.15
N TYR A 329 22.39 -1.90 3.66
CA TYR A 329 23.27 -0.78 3.33
C TYR A 329 22.80 0.47 4.08
N PRO A 330 23.07 0.55 5.39
CA PRO A 330 22.47 1.56 6.25
C PRO A 330 23.07 2.96 6.09
N CYS A 331 24.29 3.06 5.53
CA CYS A 331 25.05 4.31 5.50
C CYS A 331 24.79 5.11 4.21
N ALA A 332 24.67 6.44 4.31
CA ALA A 332 24.55 7.34 3.16
C ALA A 332 25.64 7.11 2.09
N LYS A 333 26.88 6.80 2.52
CA LYS A 333 28.02 6.48 1.65
C LYS A 333 27.72 5.33 0.66
N ASP A 334 26.91 4.36 1.08
CA ASP A 334 26.51 3.23 0.23
C ASP A 334 25.51 3.62 -0.87
N TRP A 335 24.95 4.83 -0.79
CA TRP A 335 23.93 5.38 -1.67
C TRP A 335 24.37 6.68 -2.35
N LYS A 336 25.67 7.00 -2.37
CA LYS A 336 26.17 8.21 -3.04
C LYS A 336 26.19 8.09 -4.56
N ASN A 337 26.63 6.94 -5.09
CA ASN A 337 26.70 6.73 -6.53
C ASN A 337 25.37 6.16 -7.04
N PHE A 338 24.70 6.89 -7.92
CA PHE A 338 23.35 6.54 -8.37
C PHE A 338 23.34 5.26 -9.20
N LYS A 339 24.20 5.18 -10.22
CA LYS A 339 24.33 3.98 -11.07
C LYS A 339 24.55 2.71 -10.25
N LYS A 340 25.57 2.69 -9.38
CA LYS A 340 25.90 1.53 -8.54
C LYS A 340 24.74 1.14 -7.62
N SER A 341 24.05 2.12 -7.05
CA SER A 341 22.92 1.91 -6.15
C SER A 341 21.70 1.33 -6.89
N PHE A 342 21.40 1.86 -8.07
CA PHE A 342 20.35 1.37 -8.95
C PHE A 342 20.60 -0.07 -9.36
N LEU A 343 21.80 -0.38 -9.87
CA LEU A 343 22.21 -1.73 -10.29
C LEU A 343 22.09 -2.74 -9.16
N ARG A 344 22.50 -2.35 -7.95
CA ARG A 344 22.39 -3.17 -6.75
C ARG A 344 20.94 -3.51 -6.42
N LEU A 345 20.04 -2.53 -6.51
CA LEU A 345 18.62 -2.72 -6.25
C LEU A 345 17.98 -3.60 -7.35
N PHE A 346 18.31 -3.35 -8.61
CA PHE A 346 17.84 -4.15 -9.75
C PHE A 346 18.23 -5.62 -9.63
N VAL A 347 19.47 -5.94 -9.30
CA VAL A 347 19.87 -7.34 -9.13
C VAL A 347 19.31 -7.99 -7.88
N LYS A 348 19.08 -7.19 -6.83
CA LYS A 348 18.34 -7.70 -5.69
C LYS A 348 16.90 -8.05 -6.08
N LEU A 349 16.25 -7.25 -6.93
CA LEU A 349 14.92 -7.54 -7.48
C LEU A 349 14.95 -8.85 -8.28
N ARG A 350 15.82 -8.95 -9.28
CA ARG A 350 15.97 -10.15 -10.12
C ARG A 350 16.18 -11.41 -9.28
N LYS A 351 17.02 -11.33 -8.25
CA LYS A 351 17.24 -12.44 -7.32
C LYS A 351 15.95 -12.82 -6.56
N CYS A 352 15.19 -11.84 -6.08
CA CYS A 352 13.92 -12.12 -5.40
C CYS A 352 12.88 -12.74 -6.35
N VAL A 353 12.82 -12.26 -7.59
CA VAL A 353 11.92 -12.82 -8.63
C VAL A 353 12.34 -14.26 -8.95
N SER A 354 13.59 -14.52 -9.31
CA SER A 354 14.08 -15.89 -9.63
C SER A 354 13.96 -16.90 -8.49
N GLN A 355 14.00 -16.44 -7.24
CA GLN A 355 13.81 -17.31 -6.07
C GLN A 355 12.33 -17.43 -5.65
N HIS A 356 11.42 -16.76 -6.37
CA HIS A 356 10.01 -16.59 -6.03
C HIS A 356 9.82 -16.16 -4.56
N PHE A 357 10.74 -15.36 -4.03
CA PHE A 357 10.82 -15.03 -2.60
C PHE A 357 11.19 -13.57 -2.33
N LEU A 358 10.23 -12.85 -1.72
CA LEU A 358 10.43 -11.53 -1.14
C LEU A 358 9.76 -11.48 0.23
N LYS A 359 10.59 -11.39 1.28
CA LYS A 359 10.09 -11.32 2.65
C LYS A 359 9.38 -10.00 2.92
N HIS A 360 8.21 -10.04 3.56
CA HIS A 360 7.55 -8.82 4.05
C HIS A 360 8.44 -8.10 5.07
N TYR A 361 8.50 -6.76 5.00
CA TYR A 361 9.40 -5.96 5.84
C TYR A 361 9.13 -6.10 7.36
N PHE A 362 7.89 -5.90 7.79
CA PHE A 362 7.51 -5.99 9.22
C PHE A 362 7.01 -7.36 9.69
N VAL A 363 6.31 -8.14 8.86
CA VAL A 363 5.67 -9.39 9.29
C VAL A 363 6.55 -10.59 8.94
N ARG A 364 7.05 -11.27 9.98
CA ARG A 364 7.97 -12.41 9.80
C ARG A 364 7.25 -13.62 9.21
N GLY A 365 7.95 -14.39 8.38
CA GLY A 365 7.42 -15.62 7.77
C GLY A 365 6.51 -15.39 6.56
N THR A 366 6.21 -14.13 6.23
CA THR A 366 5.41 -13.79 5.04
C THR A 366 6.30 -13.61 3.81
N ASN A 367 6.08 -14.43 2.79
CA ASN A 367 6.62 -14.23 1.45
C ASN A 367 5.57 -13.52 0.58
N LEU A 368 5.92 -12.33 0.07
CA LEU A 368 5.05 -11.50 -0.78
C LEU A 368 4.83 -12.10 -2.17
N LEU A 369 5.72 -13.00 -2.63
CA LEU A 369 5.61 -13.66 -3.94
C LEU A 369 4.99 -15.06 -3.86
N LYS A 370 4.49 -15.47 -2.68
CA LYS A 370 4.04 -16.86 -2.42
C LYS A 370 2.95 -17.33 -3.39
N TYR A 371 2.02 -16.47 -3.76
CA TYR A 371 0.85 -16.79 -4.59
C TYR A 371 0.92 -16.17 -5.98
N THR A 372 2.06 -15.59 -6.34
CA THR A 372 2.28 -15.11 -7.70
C THR A 372 2.52 -16.33 -8.59
N ASN A 373 1.94 -16.31 -9.79
CA ASN A 373 2.14 -17.38 -10.78
C ASN A 373 3.65 -17.53 -11.08
N THR A 374 4.16 -18.76 -10.98
CA THR A 374 5.60 -19.05 -11.14
C THR A 374 6.06 -18.84 -12.58
N THR A 375 5.25 -19.23 -13.56
CA THR A 375 5.52 -18.99 -14.99
C THR A 375 5.63 -17.51 -15.29
N ASP A 376 4.74 -16.68 -14.73
CA ASP A 376 4.80 -15.23 -14.87
C ASP A 376 6.07 -14.62 -14.24
N LEU A 377 6.51 -15.16 -13.10
CA LEU A 377 7.78 -14.76 -12.47
C LEU A 377 8.97 -15.14 -13.35
N ASP A 378 8.97 -16.34 -13.94
CA ASP A 378 10.05 -16.81 -14.80
C ASP A 378 10.14 -16.00 -16.11
N LEU A 379 8.99 -15.68 -16.72
CA LEU A 379 8.90 -14.76 -17.85
C LEU A 379 9.44 -13.36 -17.48
N MET A 380 9.18 -12.90 -16.27
CA MET A 380 9.73 -11.63 -15.80
C MET A 380 11.25 -11.69 -15.65
N VAL A 381 11.82 -12.80 -15.17
CA VAL A 381 13.29 -12.98 -15.13
C VAL A 381 13.88 -12.86 -16.53
N LEU A 382 13.26 -13.46 -17.55
CA LEU A 382 13.72 -13.35 -18.94
C LEU A 382 13.75 -11.90 -19.43
N LYS A 383 12.70 -11.11 -19.14
CA LYS A 383 12.66 -9.67 -19.48
C LYS A 383 13.76 -8.89 -18.75
N MET A 384 14.04 -9.24 -17.49
CA MET A 384 15.12 -8.63 -16.72
C MET A 384 16.51 -9.02 -17.26
N ASP A 385 16.65 -10.24 -17.79
CA ASP A 385 17.89 -10.71 -18.43
C ASP A 385 18.14 -10.02 -19.77
N GLU A 386 17.08 -9.76 -20.55
CA GLU A 386 17.17 -8.92 -21.74
C GLU A 386 17.63 -7.49 -21.41
N PHE A 387 17.07 -6.90 -20.33
CA PHE A 387 17.52 -5.59 -19.85
C PHE A 387 19.02 -5.62 -19.48
N ILE A 388 19.51 -6.66 -18.81
CA ILE A 388 20.95 -6.77 -18.50
C ILE A 388 21.78 -6.79 -19.78
N LYS A 389 21.35 -7.53 -20.82
CA LYS A 389 22.10 -7.66 -22.08
C LYS A 389 22.16 -6.35 -22.87
N ASN A 390 21.05 -5.59 -22.91
CA ASN A 390 20.99 -4.35 -23.66
C ASN A 390 20.25 -3.25 -22.87
N PRO A 391 20.91 -2.66 -21.87
CA PRO A 391 20.24 -1.73 -20.97
C PRO A 391 20.01 -0.34 -21.58
N THR A 392 20.78 0.04 -22.60
CA THR A 392 20.63 1.32 -23.31
C THR A 392 19.29 1.42 -24.04
N LYS A 393 18.77 0.30 -24.58
CA LYS A 393 17.43 0.22 -25.21
C LYS A 393 16.29 0.71 -24.31
N TYR A 394 16.48 0.65 -23.00
CA TYR A 394 15.44 0.95 -22.01
C TYR A 394 15.62 2.32 -21.34
N ILE A 395 16.87 2.76 -21.18
CA ILE A 395 17.22 3.97 -20.43
C ILE A 395 17.45 5.18 -21.34
N ARG A 396 18.01 4.98 -22.54
CA ARG A 396 18.12 6.01 -23.58
C ARG A 396 16.90 5.91 -24.49
#